data_AF-A0A9E1MW37-F1
#
_entry.id   AF-A0A9E1MW37-F1
#
_cell.length_a   1.000
_cell.length_b   1.000
_cell.length_c   1.000
_cell.angle_alpha   90.00
_cell.angle_beta   90.00
_cell.angle_gamma   90.00
#
_symmetry.space_group_name_H-M   'P 1'
#
loop_
_entity.id
_entity.type
_entity.pdbx_description
1 polymer ?
#
loop_
_entity_poly.entity_id
_entity_poly.type
_entity_poly.pdbx_seq_one_letter_code
_entity_poly.pdbx_strand_id
1 'polypeptide(L)'
;MMLALLVLTNALAFECQKLYADDYPLPPPSYIADYAVVDLPDVVVVRPMGAVFENGVTYNAFREIVSVAIRGRSKTYDHVIVVHTESLPTHFAGAAAFNMAYNNIHMRGTGERKVITPEDDITAALWMNYLDYWDEEYWGDGLADWVFTHEMGHTWLAFPEFDNGSGPSTDLLGRQLAHWSYFVNTPNSPMEGNSWIDNQDGTFTTDMMAPRAFSTLDLYMMGLVTASDVEPFFYINNPDTDDLNAASSPEHRTREQDVTVSGTRVDLTVDDIIAVHGERQPTPAESQRYFSLLTVLVLGPTELVDNGVVGKVYGRQEQWSNAWSEYSGGVSLVDFTIGDEGWSLPPLPDEPALVPKDAR
;
A
#
# COMPACT_ATOMS: atom_id res chain seq x y z
N MET A 1 -8.82 -53.33 17.93
CA MET A 1 -7.65 -52.98 17.11
C MET A 1 -8.18 -52.27 15.89
N MET A 2 -7.94 -50.95 15.79
CA MET A 2 -8.05 -50.06 14.62
C MET A 2 -9.37 -50.01 13.82
N LEU A 3 -9.80 -48.87 13.29
CA LEU A 3 -9.69 -47.46 13.63
C LEU A 3 -10.75 -46.82 12.71
N ALA A 4 -11.65 -46.03 13.28
CA ALA A 4 -12.62 -45.26 12.52
C ALA A 4 -11.92 -44.09 11.81
N LEU A 5 -12.38 -43.73 10.61
CA LEU A 5 -12.66 -42.33 10.35
C LEU A 5 -13.87 -42.20 9.42
N LEU A 6 -14.94 -41.76 10.07
CA LEU A 6 -16.23 -41.41 9.53
C LEU A 6 -16.07 -40.18 8.61
N VAL A 7 -16.70 -40.25 7.45
CA VAL A 7 -17.17 -39.07 6.73
C VAL A 7 -18.21 -38.40 7.64
N LEU A 8 -17.82 -37.29 8.28
CA LEU A 8 -18.73 -36.36 8.93
C LEU A 8 -18.51 -34.99 8.31
N THR A 9 -19.42 -34.67 7.40
CA THR A 9 -19.83 -33.31 7.08
C THR A 9 -20.10 -32.56 8.38
N ASN A 10 -19.18 -31.68 8.78
CA ASN A 10 -19.48 -30.55 9.64
C ASN A 10 -19.09 -29.29 8.87
N ALA A 11 -19.99 -28.86 8.00
CA ALA A 11 -20.19 -27.44 7.83
C ALA A 11 -20.64 -26.94 9.20
N LEU A 12 -19.69 -26.42 9.99
CA LEU A 12 -20.05 -25.56 11.09
C LEU A 12 -20.63 -24.32 10.43
N ALA A 13 -21.97 -24.28 10.39
CA ALA A 13 -22.69 -23.05 10.22
C ALA A 13 -22.12 -22.08 11.27
N PHE A 14 -21.39 -21.07 10.82
CA PHE A 14 -21.28 -19.84 11.58
C PHE A 14 -22.70 -19.29 11.64
N GLU A 15 -23.47 -19.72 12.64
CA GLU A 15 -24.53 -18.88 13.19
C GLU A 15 -23.82 -17.65 13.76
N CYS A 16 -23.51 -16.72 12.87
CA CYS A 16 -23.01 -15.44 13.29
C CYS A 16 -24.22 -14.69 13.86
N GLN A 17 -24.40 -14.87 15.18
CA GLN A 17 -25.35 -14.15 15.99
C GLN A 17 -25.30 -12.66 15.62
N LYS A 18 -26.45 -12.04 15.47
CA LYS A 18 -26.53 -10.57 15.54
C LYS A 18 -25.95 -10.16 16.89
N LEU A 19 -24.76 -9.58 16.88
CA LEU A 19 -24.15 -9.02 18.09
C LEU A 19 -24.73 -7.62 18.29
N TYR A 20 -25.64 -7.51 19.24
CA TYR A 20 -26.14 -6.22 19.71
C TYR A 20 -25.11 -5.62 20.67
N ALA A 21 -24.88 -4.31 20.58
CA ALA A 21 -23.94 -3.58 21.43
C ALA A 21 -24.29 -3.61 22.94
N ASP A 22 -25.45 -4.16 23.28
CA ASP A 22 -26.03 -4.15 24.62
C ASP A 22 -25.62 -5.37 25.50
N ASP A 23 -24.91 -6.37 24.93
CA ASP A 23 -24.67 -7.67 25.60
C ASP A 23 -23.30 -7.82 26.29
N TYR A 24 -22.51 -6.75 26.47
CA TYR A 24 -21.30 -6.80 27.33
C TYR A 24 -21.52 -6.13 28.70
N PRO A 25 -21.06 -6.75 29.81
CA PRO A 25 -21.19 -6.20 31.14
C PRO A 25 -20.36 -4.92 31.27
N LEU A 26 -21.06 -3.79 31.31
CA LEU A 26 -20.58 -2.51 31.81
C LEU A 26 -19.97 -2.70 33.22
N PRO A 27 -18.90 -1.96 33.58
CA PRO A 27 -18.65 -0.59 33.14
C PRO A 27 -17.64 -0.46 31.99
N PRO A 28 -17.80 0.56 31.14
CA PRO A 28 -16.88 0.84 30.05
C PRO A 28 -15.52 1.29 30.62
N PRO A 29 -14.38 0.82 30.09
CA PRO A 29 -13.10 1.43 30.39
C PRO A 29 -13.12 2.88 29.89
N SER A 30 -12.59 3.78 30.72
CA SER A 30 -12.61 5.23 30.59
C SER A 30 -12.40 5.76 29.15
N TYR A 31 -13.36 6.55 28.67
CA TYR A 31 -13.28 7.35 27.46
C TYR A 31 -11.96 8.15 27.34
N ILE A 32 -11.41 8.20 26.12
CA ILE A 32 -10.94 9.46 25.54
C ILE A 32 -12.21 10.01 24.85
N ALA A 33 -12.71 11.18 25.27
CA ALA A 33 -14.13 11.58 25.21
C ALA A 33 -14.87 11.44 23.86
N ASP A 34 -14.16 11.37 22.74
CA ASP A 34 -14.74 11.44 21.39
C ASP A 34 -14.63 10.15 20.56
N TYR A 35 -14.15 9.03 21.12
CA TYR A 35 -14.03 7.76 20.38
C TYR A 35 -14.45 6.54 21.20
N ALA A 36 -15.16 5.60 20.56
CA ALA A 36 -15.40 4.26 21.09
C ALA A 36 -14.65 3.21 20.26
N VAL A 37 -14.00 2.26 20.93
CA VAL A 37 -13.17 1.22 20.30
C VAL A 37 -13.71 -0.16 20.68
N VAL A 38 -13.84 -1.05 19.69
CA VAL A 38 -14.27 -2.44 19.88
C VAL A 38 -13.35 -3.34 19.08
N ASP A 39 -12.76 -4.35 19.73
CA ASP A 39 -11.93 -5.33 19.06
C ASP A 39 -12.78 -6.51 18.57
N LEU A 40 -12.65 -6.84 17.29
CA LEU A 40 -13.13 -8.08 16.68
C LEU A 40 -11.91 -8.99 16.41
N PRO A 41 -12.09 -10.27 16.02
CA PRO A 41 -10.99 -11.19 15.88
C PRO A 41 -9.86 -10.76 14.95
N ASP A 42 -10.12 -10.00 13.88
CA ASP A 42 -9.09 -9.53 12.91
C ASP A 42 -9.30 -8.08 12.47
N VAL A 43 -10.17 -7.34 13.17
CA VAL A 43 -10.50 -5.94 12.85
C VAL A 43 -10.72 -5.16 14.14
N VAL A 44 -10.22 -3.93 14.19
CA VAL A 44 -10.57 -2.99 15.27
C VAL A 44 -11.60 -2.01 14.76
N VAL A 45 -12.75 -1.94 15.42
CA VAL A 45 -13.79 -0.98 15.09
C VAL A 45 -13.61 0.29 15.91
N VAL A 46 -13.48 1.42 15.24
CA VAL A 46 -13.43 2.75 15.87
C VAL A 46 -14.67 3.55 15.50
N ARG A 47 -15.32 4.15 16.47
CA ARG A 47 -16.47 5.04 16.25
C ARG A 47 -16.15 6.44 16.75
N PRO A 48 -15.88 7.40 15.86
CA PRO A 48 -15.81 8.81 16.20
C PRO A 48 -17.17 9.30 16.69
N MET A 49 -17.16 10.19 17.68
CA MET A 49 -18.34 10.77 18.31
C MET A 49 -18.30 12.30 18.19
N GLY A 50 -19.45 12.93 18.45
CA GLY A 50 -19.57 14.38 18.56
C GLY A 50 -19.00 15.12 17.34
N ALA A 51 -18.19 16.15 17.61
CA ALA A 51 -17.68 17.05 16.58
C ALA A 51 -16.79 16.36 15.53
N VAL A 52 -16.11 15.25 15.86
CA VAL A 52 -15.27 14.52 14.90
C VAL A 52 -16.14 13.87 13.83
N PHE A 53 -17.25 13.27 14.23
CA PHE A 53 -18.20 12.68 13.28
C PHE A 53 -18.97 13.77 12.52
N GLU A 54 -19.48 14.79 13.21
CA GLU A 54 -20.33 15.83 12.62
C GLU A 54 -19.59 16.71 11.59
N ASN A 55 -18.32 17.03 11.85
CA ASN A 55 -17.51 17.88 10.98
C ASN A 55 -16.62 17.08 10.02
N GLY A 56 -16.75 15.75 10.02
CA GLY A 56 -15.96 14.84 9.19
C GLY A 56 -14.51 14.63 9.61
N VAL A 57 -13.95 13.52 9.13
CA VAL A 57 -12.59 13.09 9.47
C VAL A 57 -11.55 13.95 8.73
N THR A 58 -10.74 14.65 9.52
CA THR A 58 -9.56 15.39 9.06
C THR A 58 -8.29 14.55 9.23
N TYR A 59 -7.14 15.02 8.72
CA TYR A 59 -5.84 14.37 8.98
C TYR A 59 -5.49 14.24 10.49
N ASN A 60 -5.94 15.18 11.33
CA ASN A 60 -5.72 15.07 12.78
C ASN A 60 -6.63 14.00 13.40
N ALA A 61 -7.91 13.98 13.02
CA ALA A 61 -8.84 12.95 13.45
C ALA A 61 -8.38 11.55 12.99
N PHE A 62 -7.84 11.43 11.77
CA PHE A 62 -7.22 10.19 11.29
C PHE A 62 -6.09 9.71 12.20
N ARG A 63 -5.17 10.59 12.61
CA ARG A 63 -4.11 10.24 13.56
C ARG A 63 -4.66 9.80 14.92
N GLU A 64 -5.68 10.49 15.41
CA GLU A 64 -6.35 10.12 16.66
C GLU A 64 -7.02 8.73 16.55
N ILE A 65 -7.72 8.45 15.44
CA ILE A 65 -8.33 7.15 15.14
C ILE A 65 -7.27 6.04 15.16
N VAL A 66 -6.14 6.25 14.49
CA VAL A 66 -5.03 5.29 14.47
C VAL A 66 -4.49 5.08 15.89
N SER A 67 -4.18 6.17 16.61
CA SER A 67 -3.63 6.11 17.97
C SER A 67 -4.54 5.38 18.96
N VAL A 68 -5.88 5.63 18.92
CA VAL A 68 -6.81 4.90 19.79
C VAL A 68 -6.95 3.43 19.40
N ALA A 69 -6.85 3.09 18.11
CA ALA A 69 -6.94 1.71 17.63
C ALA A 69 -5.72 0.87 18.01
N ILE A 70 -4.51 1.46 18.00
CA ILE A 70 -3.26 0.76 18.32
C ILE A 70 -2.84 0.88 19.79
N ARG A 71 -3.67 1.52 20.64
CA ARG A 71 -3.33 1.74 22.05
C ARG A 71 -3.04 0.42 22.77
N GLY A 72 -1.81 0.27 23.26
CA GLY A 72 -1.35 -0.95 23.95
C GLY A 72 -0.98 -2.11 23.02
N ARG A 73 -1.03 -1.92 21.70
CA ARG A 73 -0.67 -2.92 20.68
C ARG A 73 0.19 -2.37 19.53
N SER A 74 0.68 -1.13 19.63
CA SER A 74 1.49 -0.45 18.60
C SER A 74 2.70 -1.25 18.10
N LYS A 75 3.29 -2.08 18.98
CA LYS A 75 4.45 -2.94 18.65
C LYS A 75 4.12 -4.22 17.91
N THR A 76 2.84 -4.53 17.75
CA THR A 76 2.36 -5.78 17.15
C THR A 76 2.21 -5.65 15.63
N TYR A 77 2.01 -4.42 15.16
CA TYR A 77 1.72 -4.12 13.77
C TYR A 77 2.76 -3.16 13.21
N ASP A 78 3.15 -3.38 11.97
CA ASP A 78 4.04 -2.49 11.24
C ASP A 78 3.24 -1.35 10.61
N HIS A 79 2.03 -1.64 10.17
CA HIS A 79 1.17 -0.69 9.49
C HIS A 79 -0.28 -0.79 9.97
N VAL A 80 -1.03 0.30 9.78
CA VAL A 80 -2.47 0.35 10.05
C VAL A 80 -3.19 0.70 8.76
N ILE A 81 -4.21 -0.05 8.39
CA ILE A 81 -5.13 0.34 7.32
C ILE A 81 -6.43 0.81 7.93
N VAL A 82 -6.86 2.01 7.56
CA VAL A 82 -8.16 2.56 7.96
C VAL A 82 -9.11 2.52 6.76
N VAL A 83 -10.20 1.82 6.93
CA VAL A 83 -11.37 1.79 6.03
C VAL A 83 -12.58 2.29 6.78
N HIS A 84 -13.60 2.76 6.06
CA HIS A 84 -14.85 3.19 6.69
C HIS A 84 -16.08 2.69 5.93
N THR A 85 -17.26 3.07 6.40
CA THR A 85 -18.52 2.93 5.66
C THR A 85 -18.95 4.27 5.07
N GLU A 86 -19.84 4.26 4.08
CA GLU A 86 -20.32 5.47 3.38
C GLU A 86 -20.91 6.54 4.31
N SER A 87 -21.27 6.18 5.55
CA SER A 87 -21.89 7.07 6.52
C SER A 87 -20.95 8.16 7.06
N LEU A 88 -19.64 8.01 6.84
CA LEU A 88 -18.62 8.87 7.45
C LEU A 88 -18.23 10.02 6.51
N PRO A 89 -18.46 11.28 6.90
CA PRO A 89 -17.95 12.43 6.14
C PRO A 89 -16.43 12.55 6.29
N THR A 90 -15.74 12.88 5.20
CA THR A 90 -14.26 12.93 5.14
C THR A 90 -13.77 14.24 4.53
N HIS A 91 -12.68 14.80 5.06
CA HIS A 91 -12.09 16.06 4.61
C HIS A 91 -10.58 15.96 4.39
N PHE A 92 -10.19 15.20 3.36
CA PHE A 92 -8.78 15.02 2.96
C PHE A 92 -8.38 15.82 1.73
N ALA A 93 -9.04 16.95 1.47
CA ALA A 93 -8.76 17.83 0.32
C ALA A 93 -8.80 17.11 -1.04
N GLY A 94 -9.68 16.11 -1.18
CA GLY A 94 -9.89 15.35 -2.43
C GLY A 94 -9.06 14.07 -2.55
N ALA A 95 -8.20 13.74 -1.58
CA ALA A 95 -7.54 12.44 -1.54
C ALA A 95 -8.53 11.32 -1.24
N ALA A 96 -8.67 10.37 -2.17
CA ALA A 96 -9.51 9.18 -1.99
C ALA A 96 -8.79 8.09 -1.19
N ALA A 97 -7.46 7.98 -1.33
CA ALA A 97 -6.58 7.16 -0.52
C ALA A 97 -5.28 7.93 -0.25
N PHE A 98 -4.56 7.56 0.82
CA PHE A 98 -3.22 8.10 1.09
C PHE A 98 -2.45 7.22 2.09
N ASN A 99 -1.12 7.26 2.01
CA ASN A 99 -0.19 6.85 3.06
C ASN A 99 0.18 8.03 3.99
N MET A 100 0.32 7.74 5.27
CA MET A 100 0.91 8.64 6.25
C MET A 100 2.03 7.94 7.01
N ALA A 101 3.26 8.41 6.85
CA ALA A 101 4.41 7.93 7.61
C ALA A 101 4.32 8.32 9.10
N TYR A 102 4.70 7.38 9.97
CA TYR A 102 4.80 7.56 11.43
C TYR A 102 6.25 7.42 11.89
N ASN A 103 6.93 6.32 11.56
CA ASN A 103 8.30 6.05 11.97
C ASN A 103 9.11 5.36 10.87
N ASN A 104 10.02 6.10 10.23
CA ASN A 104 10.85 5.56 9.13
C ASN A 104 12.34 5.88 9.28
N ILE A 105 12.79 6.28 10.47
CA ILE A 105 14.20 6.67 10.72
C ILE A 105 15.23 5.57 10.47
N HIS A 106 14.78 4.32 10.53
CA HIS A 106 15.61 3.15 10.29
C HIS A 106 15.84 2.91 8.78
N MET A 107 15.01 3.50 7.92
CA MET A 107 15.11 3.37 6.46
C MET A 107 15.97 4.49 5.88
N ARG A 108 16.92 4.17 5.00
CA ARG A 108 17.80 5.12 4.29
C ARG A 108 17.97 4.70 2.84
N GLY A 109 18.45 5.59 1.98
CA GLY A 109 18.66 5.28 0.57
C GLY A 109 17.40 5.34 -0.30
N THR A 110 16.28 5.84 0.23
CA THR A 110 14.97 5.91 -0.47
C THR A 110 14.60 7.32 -0.97
N GLY A 111 15.35 8.35 -0.56
CA GLY A 111 14.95 9.76 -0.74
C GLY A 111 13.86 10.24 0.23
N GLU A 112 13.16 9.31 0.90
CA GLU A 112 12.00 9.66 1.71
C GLU A 112 12.37 10.44 2.98
N ARG A 113 11.57 11.47 3.28
CA ARG A 113 11.72 12.31 4.46
C ARG A 113 11.58 11.49 5.74
N LYS A 114 12.45 11.77 6.72
CA LYS A 114 12.41 11.09 8.01
C LYS A 114 11.33 11.64 8.94
N VAL A 115 10.55 10.72 9.51
CA VAL A 115 9.45 10.96 10.45
C VAL A 115 9.68 10.09 11.69
N ILE A 116 9.41 10.67 12.85
CA ILE A 116 9.36 9.99 14.15
C ILE A 116 8.07 10.42 14.83
N THR A 117 7.30 9.44 15.30
CA THR A 117 6.13 9.63 16.16
C THR A 117 6.40 8.85 17.44
N PRO A 118 7.05 9.46 18.45
CA PRO A 118 7.56 8.73 19.62
C PRO A 118 6.50 7.96 20.41
N GLU A 119 5.23 8.34 20.28
CA GLU A 119 4.10 7.76 20.99
C GLU A 119 3.64 6.42 20.41
N ASP A 120 3.93 6.15 19.13
CA ASP A 120 3.47 4.97 18.38
C ASP A 120 4.66 4.28 17.72
N ASP A 121 4.64 2.94 17.62
CA ASP A 121 5.75 2.17 17.05
C ASP A 121 5.53 1.77 15.58
N ILE A 122 4.36 2.06 15.00
CA ILE A 122 4.04 1.72 13.61
C ILE A 122 4.91 2.52 12.62
N THR A 123 5.13 1.96 11.45
CA THR A 123 5.87 2.58 10.35
C THR A 123 5.00 3.57 9.58
N ALA A 124 3.79 3.19 9.20
CA ALA A 124 2.84 4.07 8.50
C ALA A 124 1.38 3.66 8.72
N ALA A 125 0.46 4.58 8.43
CA ALA A 125 -0.97 4.30 8.37
C ALA A 125 -1.54 4.70 7.01
N LEU A 126 -2.40 3.85 6.46
CA LEU A 126 -3.05 4.02 5.16
C LEU A 126 -4.51 4.38 5.39
N TRP A 127 -5.01 5.34 4.60
CA TRP A 127 -6.43 5.58 4.44
C TRP A 127 -6.88 5.01 3.10
N MET A 128 -7.89 4.14 3.11
CA MET A 128 -8.32 3.38 1.93
C MET A 128 -9.76 3.69 1.49
N ASN A 129 -10.37 4.75 2.04
CA ASN A 129 -11.76 5.15 1.80
C ASN A 129 -12.79 4.15 2.35
N TYR A 130 -14.07 4.30 1.96
CA TYR A 130 -15.09 3.34 2.34
C TYR A 130 -14.96 2.03 1.57
N LEU A 131 -15.40 0.94 2.17
CA LEU A 131 -15.15 -0.44 1.71
C LEU A 131 -15.49 -0.70 0.23
N ASP A 132 -16.57 -0.09 -0.24
CA ASP A 132 -17.11 -0.27 -1.59
C ASP A 132 -16.63 0.82 -2.57
N TYR A 133 -15.83 1.79 -2.11
CA TYR A 133 -15.45 2.95 -2.93
C TYR A 133 -14.72 2.49 -4.19
N TRP A 134 -13.86 1.48 -4.09
CA TRP A 134 -13.03 0.98 -5.19
C TRP A 134 -13.61 -0.26 -5.89
N ASP A 135 -14.90 -0.54 -5.69
CA ASP A 135 -15.52 -1.72 -6.29
C ASP A 135 -15.54 -1.62 -7.83
N GLU A 136 -15.36 -2.78 -8.45
CA GLU A 136 -15.18 -2.93 -9.90
C GLU A 136 -16.36 -2.36 -10.69
N GLU A 137 -17.57 -2.39 -10.12
CA GLU A 137 -18.78 -1.82 -10.72
C GLU A 137 -18.59 -0.34 -11.10
N TYR A 138 -17.80 0.40 -10.32
CA TYR A 138 -17.61 1.84 -10.51
C TYR A 138 -16.28 2.20 -11.16
N TRP A 139 -15.25 1.37 -10.97
CA TRP A 139 -13.87 1.74 -11.33
C TRP A 139 -13.12 0.74 -12.20
N GLY A 140 -13.72 -0.40 -12.49
CA GLY A 140 -13.06 -1.48 -13.24
C GLY A 140 -12.19 -2.39 -12.37
N ASP A 141 -11.81 -3.50 -12.98
CA ASP A 141 -11.14 -4.64 -12.33
C ASP A 141 -9.77 -4.27 -11.74
N GLY A 142 -9.48 -4.77 -10.54
CA GLY A 142 -8.19 -4.64 -9.86
C GLY A 142 -7.80 -3.22 -9.40
N LEU A 143 -8.70 -2.22 -9.41
CA LEU A 143 -8.34 -0.88 -8.92
C LEU A 143 -8.04 -0.89 -7.41
N ALA A 144 -8.88 -1.52 -6.60
CA ALA A 144 -8.71 -1.59 -5.15
C ALA A 144 -7.34 -2.17 -4.74
N ASP A 145 -6.91 -3.20 -5.44
CA ASP A 145 -5.65 -3.93 -5.21
C ASP A 145 -4.43 -3.08 -5.55
N TRP A 146 -4.51 -2.39 -6.69
CA TRP A 146 -3.47 -1.45 -7.10
C TRP A 146 -3.40 -0.23 -6.17
N VAL A 147 -4.53 0.35 -5.74
CA VAL A 147 -4.52 1.50 -4.82
C VAL A 147 -3.91 1.08 -3.48
N PHE A 148 -4.27 -0.10 -2.96
CA PHE A 148 -3.64 -0.60 -1.75
C PHE A 148 -2.13 -0.76 -1.91
N THR A 149 -1.69 -1.39 -3.00
CA THR A 149 -0.28 -1.60 -3.31
C THR A 149 0.47 -0.27 -3.48
N HIS A 150 -0.17 0.71 -4.12
CA HIS A 150 0.31 2.08 -4.30
C HIS A 150 0.51 2.78 -2.95
N GLU A 151 -0.52 2.79 -2.10
CA GLU A 151 -0.44 3.41 -0.78
C GLU A 151 0.53 2.69 0.16
N MET A 152 0.65 1.38 0.06
CA MET A 152 1.66 0.64 0.81
C MET A 152 3.08 0.98 0.32
N GLY A 153 3.26 1.11 -1.00
CA GLY A 153 4.52 1.45 -1.66
C GLY A 153 5.09 2.82 -1.25
N HIS A 154 4.25 3.82 -0.96
CA HIS A 154 4.65 5.13 -0.42
C HIS A 154 5.43 5.06 0.90
N THR A 155 5.47 3.91 1.58
CA THR A 155 6.38 3.70 2.71
C THR A 155 7.85 3.83 2.28
N TRP A 156 8.18 3.53 1.01
CA TRP A 156 9.55 3.47 0.50
C TRP A 156 9.80 4.24 -0.81
N LEU A 157 8.80 4.41 -1.67
CA LEU A 157 9.03 4.59 -3.10
C LEU A 157 8.70 5.97 -3.66
N ALA A 158 9.31 6.27 -4.81
CA ALA A 158 9.08 7.47 -5.61
C ALA A 158 9.42 8.80 -4.89
N PHE A 159 10.46 8.77 -4.07
CA PHE A 159 11.10 9.95 -3.48
C PHE A 159 12.58 10.18 -3.87
N PRO A 160 13.30 9.28 -4.58
CA PRO A 160 14.73 9.50 -4.77
C PRO A 160 15.00 10.60 -5.79
N GLU A 161 15.97 11.44 -5.46
CA GLU A 161 16.79 12.13 -6.45
C GLU A 161 17.87 11.18 -7.01
N PHE A 162 18.43 11.50 -8.17
CA PHE A 162 19.59 10.81 -8.75
C PHE A 162 20.65 11.82 -9.18
N ASP A 163 21.90 11.39 -9.30
CA ASP A 163 22.98 12.24 -9.82
C ASP A 163 22.92 12.28 -11.34
N ASN A 164 22.61 13.44 -11.92
CA ASN A 164 22.59 13.63 -13.37
C ASN A 164 23.94 14.08 -13.94
N GLY A 165 25.01 14.01 -13.14
CA GLY A 165 26.36 14.50 -13.47
C GLY A 165 26.56 16.00 -13.23
N SER A 166 25.50 16.74 -12.90
CA SER A 166 25.53 18.14 -12.47
C SER A 166 25.02 18.33 -11.03
N GLY A 167 24.69 17.24 -10.34
CA GLY A 167 24.12 17.22 -8.99
C GLY A 167 22.78 16.45 -8.93
N PRO A 168 22.15 16.42 -7.75
CA PRO A 168 20.87 15.76 -7.55
C PRO A 168 19.77 16.34 -8.45
N SER A 169 18.98 15.46 -9.08
CA SER A 169 17.82 15.80 -9.90
C SER A 169 16.58 15.02 -9.46
N THR A 170 15.42 15.68 -9.58
CA THR A 170 14.09 15.10 -9.33
C THR A 170 13.37 14.70 -10.63
N ASP A 171 14.05 14.62 -11.78
CA ASP A 171 13.41 14.35 -13.07
C ASP A 171 12.71 12.97 -13.13
N LEU A 172 13.05 12.07 -12.21
CA LEU A 172 12.33 10.80 -12.04
C LEU A 172 10.96 10.96 -11.38
N LEU A 173 10.67 12.12 -10.78
CA LEU A 173 9.50 12.33 -9.93
C LEU A 173 8.42 13.15 -10.66
N GLY A 174 7.18 12.72 -10.48
CA GLY A 174 5.99 13.30 -11.06
C GLY A 174 5.13 14.02 -10.04
N ARG A 175 3.85 13.65 -10.00
CA ARG A 175 2.85 14.29 -9.16
C ARG A 175 3.31 14.34 -7.70
N GLN A 176 3.23 15.53 -7.09
CA GLN A 176 3.61 15.80 -5.70
C GLN A 176 5.06 15.45 -5.33
N LEU A 177 5.93 15.13 -6.29
CA LEU A 177 7.26 14.56 -6.04
C LEU A 177 7.21 13.29 -5.17
N ALA A 178 6.14 12.50 -5.33
CA ALA A 178 5.89 11.26 -4.59
C ALA A 178 5.43 10.12 -5.53
N HIS A 179 5.53 10.32 -6.83
CA HIS A 179 5.09 9.38 -7.85
C HIS A 179 6.18 9.32 -8.91
N TRP A 180 6.31 8.22 -9.64
CA TRP A 180 7.18 8.21 -10.80
C TRP A 180 6.65 9.17 -11.85
N SER A 181 7.57 9.93 -12.45
CA SER A 181 7.25 10.81 -13.57
C SER A 181 6.68 9.97 -14.71
N TYR A 182 5.64 10.49 -15.37
CA TYR A 182 5.00 9.88 -16.53
C TYR A 182 6.02 9.42 -17.60
N PHE A 183 7.16 10.11 -17.70
CA PHE A 183 8.20 9.86 -18.70
C PHE A 183 9.33 8.92 -18.24
N VAL A 184 9.21 8.32 -17.06
CA VAL A 184 10.16 7.31 -16.56
C VAL A 184 9.67 5.93 -16.95
N ASN A 185 10.60 5.07 -17.37
CA ASN A 185 10.33 3.67 -17.62
C ASN A 185 10.37 2.86 -16.32
N THR A 186 9.21 2.63 -15.72
CA THR A 186 9.01 1.92 -14.44
C THR A 186 8.12 0.68 -14.61
N PRO A 187 8.31 -0.13 -15.67
CA PRO A 187 7.42 -1.20 -16.11
C PRO A 187 6.00 -1.25 -15.52
N ASN A 188 5.18 -0.21 -15.74
CA ASN A 188 3.81 -0.08 -15.19
C ASN A 188 3.70 -0.28 -13.67
N SER A 189 4.66 0.25 -12.92
CA SER A 189 4.73 0.20 -11.46
C SER A 189 3.46 0.74 -10.82
N PRO A 190 3.02 0.16 -9.68
CA PRO A 190 2.01 0.76 -8.83
C PRO A 190 2.29 2.21 -8.47
N MET A 191 3.57 2.61 -8.38
CA MET A 191 3.98 3.98 -8.06
C MET A 191 3.88 4.94 -9.25
N GLU A 192 3.13 4.58 -10.29
CA GLU A 192 2.99 5.26 -11.56
C GLU A 192 4.24 5.18 -12.46
N GLY A 193 4.38 6.15 -13.37
CA GLY A 193 5.20 6.01 -14.58
C GLY A 193 4.58 5.01 -15.56
N ASN A 194 5.26 4.80 -16.68
CA ASN A 194 4.79 3.88 -17.71
C ASN A 194 5.87 2.85 -18.04
N SER A 195 5.47 1.73 -18.62
CA SER A 195 6.40 0.94 -19.43
C SER A 195 6.56 1.62 -20.79
N TRP A 196 7.80 1.92 -21.19
CA TRP A 196 8.13 2.61 -22.44
C TRP A 196 8.97 1.71 -23.34
N ILE A 197 8.52 1.51 -24.57
CA ILE A 197 9.29 0.92 -25.66
C ILE A 197 9.99 2.06 -26.40
N ASP A 198 11.32 1.95 -26.53
CA ASP A 198 12.12 2.82 -27.38
C ASP A 198 12.07 2.31 -28.83
N ASN A 199 11.51 3.13 -29.73
CA ASN A 199 11.36 2.78 -31.15
C ASN A 199 12.67 2.94 -31.94
N GLN A 200 13.75 3.38 -31.29
CA GLN A 200 15.09 3.61 -31.85
C GLN A 200 15.14 4.67 -32.96
N ASP A 201 14.15 5.57 -32.99
CA ASP A 201 14.05 6.69 -33.92
C ASP A 201 13.83 8.04 -33.22
N GLY A 202 14.04 8.08 -31.89
CA GLY A 202 13.77 9.26 -31.05
C GLY A 202 12.33 9.35 -30.55
N THR A 203 11.51 8.34 -30.84
CA THR A 203 10.16 8.19 -30.30
C THR A 203 10.05 7.01 -29.33
N PHE A 204 9.09 7.10 -28.42
CA PHE A 204 8.81 6.12 -27.38
C PHE A 204 7.33 5.85 -27.35
N THR A 205 6.95 4.57 -27.28
CA THR A 205 5.56 4.14 -27.23
C THR A 205 5.30 3.41 -25.91
N THR A 206 4.20 3.72 -25.23
CA THR A 206 3.86 3.00 -24.00
C THR A 206 3.54 1.54 -24.28
N ASP A 207 4.04 0.64 -23.45
CA ASP A 207 3.68 -0.78 -23.48
C ASP A 207 2.57 -1.09 -22.48
N MET A 208 1.36 -1.19 -23.00
CA MET A 208 0.17 -1.49 -22.20
C MET A 208 0.09 -2.96 -21.75
N MET A 209 0.90 -3.85 -22.34
CA MET A 209 0.92 -5.28 -22.03
C MET A 209 1.97 -5.64 -20.97
N ALA A 210 2.89 -4.72 -20.65
CA ALA A 210 3.85 -4.92 -19.58
C ALA A 210 3.13 -5.19 -18.23
N PRO A 211 3.64 -6.14 -17.41
CA PRO A 211 3.04 -6.48 -16.13
C PRO A 211 2.85 -5.27 -15.22
N ARG A 212 1.73 -5.21 -14.51
CA ARG A 212 1.50 -4.20 -13.46
C ARG A 212 2.08 -4.73 -12.16
N ALA A 213 3.36 -4.49 -11.93
CA ALA A 213 4.09 -4.97 -10.76
C ALA A 213 5.19 -3.98 -10.37
N PHE A 214 5.74 -4.10 -9.17
CA PHE A 214 6.89 -3.29 -8.78
C PHE A 214 8.09 -3.60 -9.68
N SER A 215 8.74 -2.54 -10.17
CA SER A 215 9.97 -2.67 -10.95
C SER A 215 11.13 -3.17 -10.08
N THR A 216 12.23 -3.60 -10.69
CA THR A 216 13.44 -3.99 -9.93
C THR A 216 14.03 -2.80 -9.15
N LEU A 217 13.88 -1.58 -9.67
CA LEU A 217 14.21 -0.35 -8.95
C LEU A 217 13.33 -0.15 -7.71
N ASP A 218 12.01 -0.36 -7.84
CA ASP A 218 11.08 -0.30 -6.72
C ASP A 218 11.46 -1.32 -5.64
N LEU A 219 11.64 -2.59 -6.04
CA LEU A 219 12.02 -3.66 -5.12
C LEU A 219 13.36 -3.38 -4.43
N TYR A 220 14.33 -2.76 -5.11
CA TYR A 220 15.58 -2.35 -4.49
C TYR A 220 15.34 -1.29 -3.41
N MET A 221 14.54 -0.26 -3.68
CA MET A 221 14.25 0.79 -2.69
C MET A 221 13.35 0.33 -1.55
N MET A 222 12.53 -0.70 -1.75
CA MET A 222 11.87 -1.41 -0.64
C MET A 222 12.88 -2.20 0.20
N GLY A 223 14.10 -2.43 -0.32
CA GLY A 223 15.12 -3.25 0.31
C GLY A 223 14.84 -4.73 0.11
N LEU A 224 14.18 -5.15 -0.96
CA LEU A 224 13.78 -6.54 -1.20
C LEU A 224 14.73 -7.28 -2.17
N VAL A 225 15.46 -6.54 -3.02
CA VAL A 225 16.48 -7.08 -3.94
C VAL A 225 17.77 -6.26 -3.86
N THR A 226 18.88 -6.82 -4.32
CA THR A 226 20.20 -6.16 -4.28
C THR A 226 20.38 -5.18 -5.41
N ALA A 227 21.34 -4.26 -5.28
CA ALA A 227 21.67 -3.30 -6.35
C ALA A 227 22.03 -4.02 -7.68
N SER A 228 22.67 -5.20 -7.61
CA SER A 228 23.00 -6.00 -8.80
C SER A 228 21.79 -6.65 -9.48
N ASP A 229 20.64 -6.73 -8.81
CA ASP A 229 19.39 -7.23 -9.40
C ASP A 229 18.61 -6.11 -10.11
N VAL A 230 19.03 -4.85 -9.98
CA VAL A 230 18.37 -3.71 -10.62
C VAL A 230 18.80 -3.62 -12.08
N GLU A 231 17.82 -3.79 -12.97
CA GLU A 231 18.01 -3.61 -14.39
C GLU A 231 18.23 -2.12 -14.70
N PRO A 232 19.09 -1.77 -15.68
CA PRO A 232 19.16 -0.40 -16.17
C PRO A 232 17.79 0.09 -16.61
N PHE A 233 17.50 1.33 -16.26
CA PHE A 233 16.24 1.99 -16.59
C PHE A 233 16.55 3.31 -17.31
N PHE A 234 15.52 4.02 -17.73
CA PHE A 234 15.70 5.29 -18.42
C PHE A 234 14.51 6.20 -18.16
N TYR A 235 14.70 7.47 -18.47
CA TYR A 235 13.60 8.42 -18.63
C TYR A 235 13.72 9.16 -19.96
N ILE A 236 12.60 9.70 -20.42
CA ILE A 236 12.52 10.50 -21.63
C ILE A 236 12.69 11.97 -21.23
N ASN A 237 13.86 12.52 -21.53
CA ASN A 237 14.18 13.92 -21.30
C ASN A 237 13.70 14.81 -22.46
N ASN A 238 13.28 16.03 -22.16
CA ASN A 238 12.68 17.00 -23.10
C ASN A 238 11.60 16.35 -24.01
N PRO A 239 10.57 15.72 -23.43
CA PRO A 239 9.51 15.11 -24.22
C PRO A 239 8.76 16.19 -25.03
N ASP A 240 8.52 15.92 -26.30
CA ASP A 240 7.71 16.77 -27.18
C ASP A 240 6.27 16.27 -27.18
N THR A 241 5.43 16.95 -26.41
CA THR A 241 4.02 16.62 -26.17
C THR A 241 3.27 17.87 -25.71
N ASP A 242 2.04 18.03 -26.19
CA ASP A 242 1.22 19.22 -25.93
C ASP A 242 0.39 19.11 -24.63
N ASP A 243 0.05 17.90 -24.18
CA ASP A 243 -0.91 17.66 -23.09
C ASP A 243 -0.38 16.77 -21.96
N LEU A 244 0.84 16.24 -22.08
CA LEU A 244 1.46 15.37 -21.07
C LEU A 244 2.56 16.12 -20.33
N ASN A 245 2.69 15.83 -19.05
CA ASN A 245 3.77 16.32 -18.21
C ASN A 245 4.15 15.25 -17.19
N ALA A 246 5.22 15.49 -16.42
CA ALA A 246 5.71 14.53 -15.43
C ALA A 246 4.63 14.10 -14.40
N ALA A 247 3.64 14.95 -14.11
CA ALA A 247 2.56 14.67 -13.16
C ALA A 247 1.30 14.04 -13.79
N SER A 248 1.30 13.77 -15.10
CA SER A 248 0.21 13.06 -15.77
C SER A 248 0.05 11.64 -15.21
N SER A 249 -1.20 11.18 -15.09
CA SER A 249 -1.51 9.80 -14.72
C SER A 249 -1.06 8.83 -15.81
N PRO A 250 -0.68 7.59 -15.46
CA PRO A 250 -0.12 6.65 -16.43
C PRO A 250 -1.19 6.05 -17.36
N GLU A 251 -0.75 5.59 -18.53
CA GLU A 251 -1.62 5.08 -19.60
C GLU A 251 -2.31 3.77 -19.20
N HIS A 252 -1.56 2.89 -18.51
CA HIS A 252 -2.05 1.61 -18.00
C HIS A 252 -3.19 1.74 -16.98
N ARG A 253 -3.59 2.96 -16.61
CA ARG A 253 -4.73 3.26 -15.73
C ARG A 253 -5.79 4.18 -16.36
N THR A 254 -5.47 4.97 -17.38
CA THR A 254 -6.35 6.09 -17.78
C THR A 254 -6.85 6.09 -19.21
N ARG A 255 -6.05 5.63 -20.19
CA ARG A 255 -6.47 5.72 -21.61
C ARG A 255 -6.54 4.39 -22.34
N GLU A 256 -6.07 3.30 -21.73
CA GLU A 256 -6.14 1.93 -22.29
C GLU A 256 -5.67 1.80 -23.75
N GLN A 257 -4.84 2.73 -24.22
CA GLN A 257 -4.32 2.79 -25.58
C GLN A 257 -2.86 3.23 -25.55
N ASP A 258 -2.10 2.77 -26.53
CA ASP A 258 -0.69 3.14 -26.64
C ASP A 258 -0.57 4.63 -26.99
N VAL A 259 0.28 5.33 -26.24
CA VAL A 259 0.66 6.72 -26.51
C VAL A 259 2.10 6.73 -27.01
N THR A 260 2.36 7.53 -28.05
CA THR A 260 3.70 7.74 -28.57
C THR A 260 4.12 9.19 -28.37
N VAL A 261 5.30 9.39 -27.79
CA VAL A 261 5.93 10.70 -27.61
C VAL A 261 7.31 10.70 -28.26
N SER A 262 7.85 11.89 -28.56
CA SER A 262 9.27 12.00 -28.93
C SER A 262 10.07 12.66 -27.81
N GLY A 263 11.38 12.44 -27.79
CA GLY A 263 12.25 13.01 -26.75
C GLY A 263 13.66 12.43 -26.82
N THR A 264 14.42 12.63 -25.75
CA THR A 264 15.80 12.11 -25.62
C THR A 264 15.87 11.07 -24.53
N ARG A 265 16.25 9.84 -24.86
CA ARG A 265 16.54 8.79 -23.87
C ARG A 265 17.73 9.19 -23.00
N VAL A 266 17.56 9.07 -21.69
CA VAL A 266 18.66 9.15 -20.71
C VAL A 266 18.67 7.85 -19.93
N ASP A 267 19.68 7.02 -20.17
CA ASP A 267 19.91 5.77 -19.46
C ASP A 267 20.47 6.04 -18.06
N LEU A 268 19.96 5.28 -17.09
CA LEU A 268 20.32 5.35 -15.68
C LEU A 268 20.50 3.94 -15.11
N THR A 269 21.20 3.89 -14.00
CA THR A 269 21.39 2.72 -13.17
C THR A 269 21.05 3.04 -11.72
N VAL A 270 20.92 2.03 -10.88
CA VAL A 270 20.72 2.24 -9.44
C VAL A 270 21.89 3.01 -8.79
N ASP A 271 23.09 2.93 -9.37
CA ASP A 271 24.27 3.64 -8.87
C ASP A 271 24.09 5.17 -8.91
N ASP A 272 23.29 5.70 -9.85
CA ASP A 272 22.99 7.12 -9.94
C ASP A 272 22.14 7.60 -8.75
N ILE A 273 21.29 6.72 -8.20
CA ILE A 273 20.52 6.98 -6.98
C ILE A 273 21.40 6.79 -5.74
N ILE A 274 22.23 5.74 -5.72
CA ILE A 274 23.17 5.46 -4.61
C ILE A 274 24.17 6.60 -4.43
N ALA A 275 24.61 7.23 -5.52
CA ALA A 275 25.51 8.38 -5.48
C ALA A 275 24.96 9.55 -4.66
N VAL A 276 23.62 9.71 -4.61
CA VAL A 276 22.95 10.79 -3.87
C VAL A 276 22.54 10.34 -2.46
N HIS A 277 21.90 9.18 -2.33
CA HIS A 277 21.25 8.77 -1.07
C HIS A 277 22.03 7.73 -0.27
N GLY A 278 23.13 7.22 -0.82
CA GLY A 278 23.83 6.04 -0.32
C GLY A 278 23.05 4.76 -0.61
N GLU A 279 23.65 3.62 -0.21
CA GLU A 279 23.01 2.32 -0.35
C GLU A 279 21.71 2.22 0.46
N ARG A 280 20.76 1.43 -0.05
CA ARG A 280 19.52 1.12 0.67
C ARG A 280 19.83 0.42 1.99
N GLN A 281 19.33 0.99 3.09
CA GLN A 281 19.44 0.43 4.44
C GLN A 281 18.08 0.37 5.13
N PRO A 282 17.71 -0.74 5.82
CA PRO A 282 18.44 -2.02 5.89
C PRO A 282 18.73 -2.65 4.53
N THR A 283 19.79 -3.47 4.47
CA THR A 283 20.14 -4.21 3.24
C THR A 283 19.09 -5.29 2.95
N PRO A 284 19.03 -5.86 1.74
CA PRO A 284 18.05 -6.92 1.43
C PRO A 284 18.12 -8.18 2.30
N ALA A 285 19.26 -8.43 2.92
CA ALA A 285 19.42 -9.54 3.87
C ALA A 285 18.82 -9.24 5.27
N GLU A 286 18.62 -7.96 5.59
CA GLU A 286 18.18 -7.47 6.89
C GLU A 286 16.78 -6.83 6.83
N SER A 287 16.31 -6.48 5.63
CA SER A 287 14.98 -5.89 5.43
C SER A 287 13.88 -6.85 5.82
N GLN A 288 12.87 -6.28 6.47
CA GLN A 288 11.60 -6.94 6.71
C GLN A 288 10.91 -7.25 5.37
N ARG A 289 10.38 -8.47 5.26
CA ARG A 289 9.63 -8.98 4.10
C ARG A 289 8.20 -9.36 4.46
N TYR A 290 7.88 -9.30 5.74
CA TYR A 290 6.61 -9.71 6.31
C TYR A 290 6.09 -8.55 7.14
N PHE A 291 4.95 -8.02 6.77
CA PHE A 291 4.35 -6.90 7.48
C PHE A 291 3.04 -7.33 8.12
N SER A 292 2.89 -7.05 9.41
CA SER A 292 1.64 -7.20 10.14
C SER A 292 0.84 -5.91 10.04
N LEU A 293 -0.37 -6.00 9.50
CA LEU A 293 -1.24 -4.87 9.20
C LEU A 293 -2.51 -4.93 10.06
N LEU A 294 -2.73 -3.92 10.89
CA LEU A 294 -3.99 -3.79 11.61
C LEU A 294 -5.05 -3.17 10.70
N THR A 295 -6.16 -3.86 10.47
CA THR A 295 -7.33 -3.21 9.85
C THR A 295 -8.21 -2.52 10.89
N VAL A 296 -8.45 -1.24 10.66
CA VAL A 296 -9.33 -0.40 11.44
C VAL A 296 -10.56 -0.06 10.61
N LEU A 297 -11.73 -0.51 11.06
CA LEU A 297 -13.02 -0.17 10.47
C LEU A 297 -13.62 1.02 11.24
N VAL A 298 -13.80 2.15 10.56
CA VAL A 298 -14.44 3.33 11.12
C VAL A 298 -15.92 3.32 10.79
N LEU A 299 -16.76 3.44 11.81
CA LEU A 299 -18.22 3.47 11.66
C LEU A 299 -18.83 4.72 12.28
N GLY A 300 -20.01 5.09 11.80
CA GLY A 300 -20.82 6.12 12.44
C GLY A 300 -21.18 5.76 13.90
N PRO A 301 -21.48 6.75 14.75
CA PRO A 301 -21.71 6.56 16.18
C PRO A 301 -22.69 5.45 16.56
N THR A 302 -23.76 5.32 15.78
CA THR A 302 -24.86 4.38 16.01
C THR A 302 -24.92 3.29 14.93
N GLU A 303 -23.93 3.23 14.05
CA GLU A 303 -23.91 2.27 12.97
C GLU A 303 -23.58 0.87 13.52
N LEU A 304 -24.39 -0.08 13.08
CA LEU A 304 -24.26 -1.46 13.49
C LEU A 304 -23.12 -2.11 12.71
N VAL A 305 -22.30 -2.88 13.43
CA VAL A 305 -21.40 -3.84 12.79
C VAL A 305 -22.24 -5.09 12.56
N ASP A 306 -22.44 -5.45 11.30
CA ASP A 306 -23.04 -6.73 10.94
C ASP A 306 -22.07 -7.61 10.13
N ASN A 307 -22.49 -8.83 9.89
CA ASN A 307 -21.68 -9.84 9.21
C ASN A 307 -21.39 -9.49 7.75
N GLY A 308 -22.24 -8.66 7.13
CA GLY A 308 -22.02 -8.18 5.77
C GLY A 308 -20.83 -7.21 5.73
N VAL A 309 -20.82 -6.22 6.63
CA VAL A 309 -19.71 -5.26 6.71
C VAL A 309 -18.40 -5.96 7.09
N VAL A 310 -18.43 -6.82 8.11
CA VAL A 310 -17.22 -7.57 8.53
C VAL A 310 -16.75 -8.53 7.43
N GLY A 311 -17.67 -9.22 6.76
CA GLY A 311 -17.33 -10.10 5.64
C GLY A 311 -16.68 -9.36 4.47
N LYS A 312 -17.10 -8.12 4.19
CA LYS A 312 -16.45 -7.25 3.19
C LYS A 312 -15.03 -6.88 3.59
N VAL A 313 -14.81 -6.54 4.86
CA VAL A 313 -13.46 -6.26 5.38
C VAL A 313 -12.55 -7.48 5.17
N TYR A 314 -13.01 -8.67 5.55
CA TYR A 314 -12.23 -9.90 5.38
C TYR A 314 -11.95 -10.23 3.92
N GLY A 315 -12.94 -10.08 3.04
CA GLY A 315 -12.74 -10.23 1.60
C GLY A 315 -11.67 -9.26 1.07
N ARG A 316 -11.67 -8.01 1.56
CA ARG A 316 -10.67 -7.02 1.17
C ARG A 316 -9.27 -7.34 1.70
N GLN A 317 -9.15 -7.80 2.95
CA GLN A 317 -7.88 -8.27 3.52
C GLN A 317 -7.28 -9.41 2.68
N GLU A 318 -8.09 -10.38 2.25
CA GLU A 318 -7.65 -11.48 1.39
C GLU A 318 -7.17 -10.97 0.02
N GLN A 319 -7.96 -10.12 -0.64
CA GLN A 319 -7.61 -9.52 -1.93
C GLN A 319 -6.29 -8.75 -1.86
N TRP A 320 -6.16 -7.88 -0.87
CA TRP A 320 -4.94 -7.08 -0.65
C TRP A 320 -3.72 -7.93 -0.30
N SER A 321 -3.89 -9.02 0.45
CA SER A 321 -2.79 -9.96 0.72
C SER A 321 -2.29 -10.62 -0.56
N ASN A 322 -3.21 -11.06 -1.42
CA ASN A 322 -2.88 -11.65 -2.71
C ASN A 322 -2.23 -10.63 -3.64
N ALA A 323 -2.79 -9.44 -3.74
CA ALA A 323 -2.27 -8.35 -4.56
C ALA A 323 -0.84 -7.96 -4.15
N TRP A 324 -0.57 -7.76 -2.85
CA TRP A 324 0.78 -7.41 -2.41
C TRP A 324 1.81 -8.48 -2.77
N SER A 325 1.46 -9.75 -2.57
CA SER A 325 2.30 -10.88 -2.97
C SER A 325 2.55 -10.87 -4.48
N GLU A 326 1.50 -10.72 -5.30
CA GLU A 326 1.60 -10.71 -6.76
C GLU A 326 2.46 -9.55 -7.28
N TYR A 327 2.16 -8.32 -6.84
CA TYR A 327 2.82 -7.11 -7.33
C TYR A 327 4.27 -7.00 -6.85
N SER A 328 4.64 -7.64 -5.74
CA SER A 328 6.03 -7.75 -5.30
C SER A 328 6.77 -8.94 -5.92
N GLY A 329 6.12 -9.78 -6.73
CA GLY A 329 6.71 -11.00 -7.28
C GLY A 329 6.94 -12.09 -6.22
N GLY A 330 6.18 -12.06 -5.12
CA GLY A 330 6.20 -13.05 -4.04
C GLY A 330 7.35 -12.89 -3.05
N VAL A 331 8.14 -11.82 -3.13
CA VAL A 331 9.31 -11.59 -2.25
C VAL A 331 8.96 -10.84 -0.96
N SER A 332 7.71 -10.40 -0.83
CA SER A 332 7.15 -9.70 0.34
C SER A 332 5.70 -10.12 0.57
N LEU A 333 5.29 -10.21 1.82
CA LEU A 333 3.96 -10.68 2.25
C LEU A 333 3.39 -9.75 3.33
N VAL A 334 2.07 -9.63 3.36
CA VAL A 334 1.32 -8.94 4.41
C VAL A 334 0.42 -9.92 5.14
N ASP A 335 0.20 -9.67 6.42
CA ASP A 335 -0.72 -10.41 7.27
C ASP A 335 -1.68 -9.42 7.94
N PHE A 336 -2.98 -9.70 7.88
CA PHE A 336 -4.03 -8.88 8.47
C PHE A 336 -4.63 -9.48 9.74
N THR A 337 -4.16 -10.65 10.16
CA THR A 337 -4.67 -11.29 11.36
C THR A 337 -4.31 -10.46 12.59
N ILE A 338 -5.26 -10.31 13.52
CA ILE A 338 -4.92 -9.76 14.83
C ILE A 338 -4.29 -10.91 15.60
N GLY A 339 -3.00 -10.79 15.90
CA GLY A 339 -2.22 -11.87 16.47
C GLY A 339 -2.88 -12.52 17.70
N ASP A 340 -3.41 -13.72 17.52
CA ASP A 340 -3.51 -14.70 18.61
C ASP A 340 -2.08 -15.20 18.86
N GLU A 341 -1.62 -15.18 20.11
CA GLU A 341 -0.27 -15.52 20.58
C GLU A 341 0.17 -16.99 20.28
N GLY A 342 0.10 -17.50 19.04
CA GLY A 342 0.36 -18.93 18.83
C GLY A 342 0.35 -19.54 17.42
N TRP A 343 0.25 -18.78 16.32
CA TRP A 343 0.38 -19.36 14.97
C TRP A 343 1.77 -19.17 14.37
N SER A 344 2.31 -20.24 13.77
CA SER A 344 3.56 -20.22 13.01
C SER A 344 3.27 -20.10 11.51
N LEU A 345 3.87 -19.09 10.87
CA LEU A 345 3.82 -18.87 9.42
C LEU A 345 4.42 -20.07 8.65
N PRO A 346 3.94 -20.37 7.42
CA PRO A 346 4.63 -21.30 6.54
C PRO A 346 6.04 -20.79 6.23
N PRO A 347 7.03 -21.68 6.04
CA PRO A 347 8.39 -21.28 5.71
C PRO A 347 8.42 -20.53 4.37
N LEU A 348 9.22 -19.46 4.30
CA LEU A 348 9.61 -18.82 3.05
C LEU A 348 10.18 -19.85 2.07
N PRO A 349 9.95 -19.72 0.75
CA PRO A 349 10.80 -20.38 -0.22
C PRO A 349 12.24 -19.85 -0.08
N ASP A 350 13.22 -20.75 -0.10
CA ASP A 350 14.64 -20.43 0.09
C ASP A 350 15.22 -19.54 -1.04
N GLU A 351 14.50 -19.38 -2.14
CA GLU A 351 14.84 -18.49 -3.25
C GLU A 351 13.60 -17.73 -3.75
N PRO A 352 13.75 -16.46 -4.20
CA PRO A 352 12.65 -15.72 -4.82
C PRO A 352 12.12 -16.50 -6.02
N ALA A 353 10.79 -16.46 -6.23
CA ALA A 353 10.20 -17.00 -7.44
C ALA A 353 10.89 -16.29 -8.63
N LEU A 354 11.63 -17.04 -9.43
CA LEU A 354 12.25 -16.52 -10.64
C LEU A 354 11.15 -15.85 -11.47
N VAL A 355 11.26 -14.53 -11.67
CA VAL A 355 10.49 -13.83 -12.69
C VAL A 355 10.75 -14.59 -14.00
N PRO A 356 9.73 -15.19 -14.63
CA PRO A 356 9.94 -15.93 -15.86
C PRO A 356 10.64 -15.03 -16.87
N LYS A 357 11.79 -15.48 -17.39
CA LYS A 357 12.58 -14.78 -18.42
C LYS A 357 11.81 -14.46 -19.70
N ASP A 358 10.59 -14.98 -19.79
CA ASP A 358 9.73 -15.01 -20.95
C ASP A 358 8.62 -13.94 -20.87
N ALA A 359 8.53 -13.18 -19.78
CA ALA A 359 7.65 -12.02 -19.63
C ALA A 359 8.31 -10.73 -20.17
N ARG A 360 8.75 -10.78 -21.44
CA ARG A 360 9.38 -9.66 -22.18
C ARG A 360 8.41 -8.96 -23.11
#